data_AF-A0A3D8YST9-F1
#
_entry.id   AF-A0A3D8YST9-F1
#
_cell.length_a   1.000
_cell.length_b   1.000
_cell.length_c   1.000
_cell.angle_alpha   90.00
_cell.angle_beta   90.00
_cell.angle_gamma   90.00
#
_symmetry.space_group_name_H-M   'P 1'
#
loop_
_entity.id
_entity.type
_entity.pdbx_description
1 polymer ?
#
loop_
_entity_poly.entity_id
_entity_poly.type
_entity_poly.pdbx_seq_one_letter_code
_entity_poly.pdbx_strand_id
1 'polypeptide(L)' 'MLKIEETKMDMKREDVIQRLVKRGIFKIEGKQLYELPLLLLMKEYYKYV' A
#
# COMPACT_ATOMS: atom_id res chain seq x y z
N MET A 1 -15.13 -20.00 -7.22
CA MET A 1 -15.33 -18.71 -6.51
C MET A 1 -13.96 -18.20 -6.08
N LEU A 2 -13.37 -17.24 -6.81
CA LEU A 2 -12.04 -16.65 -6.51
C LEU A 2 -12.10 -15.17 -6.06
N LYS A 3 -13.26 -14.51 -6.19
CA LYS A 3 -13.40 -13.05 -6.05
C LYS A 3 -13.16 -12.49 -4.63
N ILE A 4 -13.31 -13.30 -3.59
CA ILE A 4 -13.26 -12.82 -2.20
C ILE A 4 -11.82 -12.49 -1.76
N GLU A 5 -10.84 -13.26 -2.23
CA GLU A 5 -9.44 -13.08 -1.84
C GLU A 5 -8.81 -11.85 -2.50
N GLU A 6 -9.10 -11.63 -3.79
CA GLU A 6 -8.69 -10.41 -4.52
C GLU A 6 -9.20 -9.15 -3.81
N THR A 7 -10.48 -9.17 -3.40
CA THR A 7 -11.10 -8.03 -2.71
C THR A 7 -10.40 -7.70 -1.38
N LYS A 8 -10.02 -8.73 -0.61
CA LYS A 8 -9.29 -8.53 0.67
C LYS A 8 -7.90 -7.95 0.44
N MET A 9 -7.20 -8.40 -0.60
CA MET A 9 -5.87 -7.87 -0.94
C MET A 9 -5.95 -6.42 -1.41
N ASP A 10 -6.95 -6.08 -2.22
CA ASP A 10 -7.19 -4.72 -2.69
C ASP A 10 -7.52 -3.77 -1.52
N MET A 11 -8.38 -4.20 -0.60
CA MET A 11 -8.68 -3.43 0.62
C MET A 11 -7.43 -3.20 1.48
N LYS A 12 -6.60 -4.23 1.67
CA LYS A 12 -5.35 -4.11 2.43
C LYS A 12 -4.38 -3.15 1.77
N ARG A 13 -4.29 -3.18 0.44
CA ARG A 13 -3.45 -2.26 -0.32
C ARG A 13 -3.90 -0.82 -0.14
N GLU A 14 -5.19 -0.55 -0.26
CA GLU A 14 -5.73 0.79 -0.09
C GLU A 14 -5.50 1.32 1.33
N ASP A 15 -5.74 0.50 2.37
CA ASP A 15 -5.47 0.90 3.77
C ASP A 15 -4.00 1.30 3.99
N VAL A 16 -3.05 0.54 3.44
CA VAL A 16 -1.62 0.86 3.54
C VAL A 16 -1.29 2.16 2.81
N ILE A 17 -1.83 2.36 1.60
CA ILE A 17 -1.63 3.60 0.83
C ILE A 17 -2.17 4.80 1.61
N GLN A 18 -3.38 4.73 2.14
CA GLN A 18 -3.99 5.80 2.92
C GLN A 18 -3.17 6.15 4.17
N ARG A 19 -2.58 5.16 4.85
CA ARG A 19 -1.69 5.40 6.00
C ARG A 19 -0.40 6.11 5.60
N LEU A 20 0.19 5.76 4.46
CA LEU A 20 1.39 6.44 3.93
C LEU A 20 1.07 7.88 3.51
N VAL A 21 -0.04 8.10 2.81
CA VAL A 21 -0.51 9.44 2.39
C VAL A 21 -0.76 10.35 3.59
N LYS A 22 -1.42 9.84 4.65
CA LYS A 22 -1.63 10.58 5.90
C LYS A 22 -0.33 11.01 6.58
N ARG A 23 0.79 10.34 6.29
CA ARG A 23 2.13 10.68 6.76
C ARG A 23 2.90 11.61 5.81
N GLY A 24 2.29 12.05 4.71
CA GLY A 24 2.94 12.88 3.70
C GLY A 24 3.85 12.10 2.74
N ILE A 25 3.74 10.77 2.69
CA ILE A 25 4.50 9.93 1.78
C ILE A 25 3.64 9.67 0.55
N PHE A 26 4.06 10.19 -0.59
CA PHE A 26 3.34 10.04 -1.86
C PHE A 26 4.13 9.17 -2.86
N LYS A 27 5.45 9.06 -2.65
CA LYS A 27 6.35 8.30 -3.52
C LYS A 27 7.33 7.48 -2.69
N ILE A 28 7.72 6.34 -3.22
CA ILE A 28 8.81 5.50 -2.71
C ILE A 28 9.77 5.27 -3.87
N GLU A 29 11.05 5.59 -3.68
CA GLU A 29 12.09 5.44 -4.72
C GLU A 29 11.71 6.10 -6.06
N GLY A 30 11.04 7.26 -6.00
CA GLY A 30 10.61 8.03 -7.16
C GLY A 30 9.30 7.56 -7.82
N LYS A 31 8.75 6.41 -7.42
CA LYS A 31 7.49 5.84 -7.93
C LYS A 31 6.31 6.21 -7.04
N GLN A 32 5.14 6.47 -7.63
CA GLN A 32 3.92 6.73 -6.87
C GLN A 32 3.46 5.48 -6.13
N LEU A 33 2.76 5.66 -4.99
CA LEU A 33 2.26 4.51 -4.21
C LEU A 33 1.36 3.56 -5.02
N TYR A 34 0.51 4.09 -5.89
CA TYR A 34 -0.38 3.29 -6.74
C TYR A 34 0.35 2.49 -7.83
N GLU A 35 1.62 2.79 -8.10
CA GLU A 35 2.46 2.03 -9.04
C GLU A 35 3.21 0.89 -8.36
N LEU A 36 3.12 0.78 -7.03
CA LEU A 36 3.92 -0.16 -6.25
C LEU A 36 3.13 -1.40 -5.83
N PRO A 37 3.80 -2.57 -5.78
CA PRO A 37 3.24 -3.79 -5.22
C PRO A 37 3.04 -3.66 -3.71
N LEU A 38 2.04 -4.38 -3.17
CA LEU A 38 1.71 -4.37 -1.74
C LEU A 38 2.93 -4.65 -0.84
N LEU A 39 3.85 -5.52 -1.25
CA LEU A 39 5.06 -5.83 -0.49
C LEU A 39 5.92 -4.59 -0.23
N LEU A 40 6.14 -3.75 -1.25
CA LEU A 40 6.94 -2.53 -1.11
C LEU A 40 6.21 -1.48 -0.29
N LEU A 41 4.89 -1.35 -0.48
CA LEU A 41 4.04 -0.49 0.32
C LEU A 41 4.09 -0.87 1.81
N MET A 42 3.99 -2.17 2.13
CA MET A 42 4.11 -2.64 3.50
C MET A 42 5.52 -2.44 4.06
N LYS A 43 6.56 -2.72 3.29
CA LYS A 43 7.95 -2.49 3.72
C LYS A 43 8.17 -1.03 4.12
N GLU A 44 7.63 -0.09 3.35
CA GLU A 44 7.71 1.32 3.70
C GLU A 44 6.87 1.62 4.95
N TYR A 45 5.62 1.16 4.99
CA TYR A 45 4.73 1.34 6.14
C TYR A 45 5.34 0.84 7.46
N TYR A 46 6.04 -0.30 7.46
CA TYR A 46 6.69 -0.87 8.64
C TYR A 46 7.87 -0.05 9.17
N LYS A 47 8.43 0.90 8.41
CA LYS A 47 9.45 1.84 8.94
C LYS A 47 8.85 2.83 9.94
N TYR A 48 7.53 2.90 10.01
CA TYR A 48 6.78 3.94 10.68
C TYR A 48 5.85 3.41 11.78
N VAL A 49 5.81 2.09 11.96
CA VAL A 49 5.12 1.37 13.05
C VAL A 49 6.17 1.04 14.10
#